data_AF-A0A292Q737-F1
#
_entry.id   AF-A0A292Q737-F1
#
_cell.length_a   1.000
_cell.length_b   1.000
_cell.length_c   1.000
_cell.angle_alpha   90.00
_cell.angle_beta   90.00
_cell.angle_gamma   90.00
#
_symmetry.space_group_name_H-M   'P 1'
#
loop_
_entity.id
_entity.type
_entity.pdbx_description
1 polymer ?
#
loop_
_entity_poly.entity_id
_entity_poly.type
_entity_poly.pdbx_seq_one_letter_code
_entity_poly.pdbx_strand_id
1 'polypeptide(L)'
;MPRRVGSNVPRQGKGPTIHLRPYKPVLRRSWDSKSRKWELAHSQARYFILLVLISAEDGFTTFSSSLPDISDLTILIDRRKTLIHGRKAVVEYLTKLHIYKSISDVRAGSELYNRTTKVTNQFEGYREVVMRLKQPRTVFVQANTVLSSVGSVELREYEDLVEGMKSYAERGV
;
A
#
# COMPACT_ATOMS: atom_id res chain seq x y z
N MET A 1 -27.65 -0.69 18.61
CA MET A 1 -26.58 0.01 17.85
C MET A 1 -25.78 0.92 18.76
N PRO A 2 -24.60 0.52 19.27
CA PRO A 2 -23.50 1.43 19.50
C PRO A 2 -22.58 1.42 18.28
N ARG A 3 -22.21 2.62 17.80
CA ARG A 3 -21.26 2.83 16.70
C ARG A 3 -19.97 2.08 16.99
N ARG A 4 -19.38 1.42 15.99
CA ARG A 4 -17.96 1.04 16.04
C ARG A 4 -17.17 2.29 16.39
N VAL A 5 -16.59 2.29 17.58
CA VAL A 5 -15.53 3.24 17.92
C VAL A 5 -14.38 2.86 17.01
N GLY A 6 -14.29 3.54 15.87
CA GLY A 6 -13.09 3.52 15.06
C GLY A 6 -11.93 3.78 16.01
N SER A 7 -10.92 2.91 15.99
CA SER A 7 -9.67 3.11 16.73
C SER A 7 -9.30 4.58 16.60
N ASN A 8 -9.41 5.30 17.72
CA ASN A 8 -9.23 6.74 17.79
C ASN A 8 -7.72 7.01 17.78
N VAL A 9 -7.05 6.56 16.70
CA VAL A 9 -5.78 7.16 16.31
C VAL A 9 -6.17 8.57 15.89
N PRO A 10 -5.68 9.62 16.57
CA PRO A 10 -5.93 10.97 16.13
C PRO A 10 -5.57 11.02 14.64
N ARG A 11 -6.48 11.50 13.78
CA ARG A 11 -6.08 11.95 12.45
C ARG A 11 -5.09 13.09 12.72
N GLN A 12 -3.80 12.76 12.75
CA GLN A 12 -2.76 13.73 12.99
C GLN A 12 -2.85 14.77 11.86
N GLY A 13 -3.31 15.96 12.26
CA GLY A 13 -3.03 17.23 11.63
C GLY A 13 -3.69 17.48 10.27
N LYS A 14 -4.52 18.52 10.24
CA LYS A 14 -4.54 19.47 9.11
C LYS A 14 -3.20 20.24 9.03
N GLY A 15 -2.08 19.53 9.10
CA GLY A 15 -0.72 20.07 9.05
C GLY A 15 -0.18 20.06 7.61
N PRO A 16 0.95 20.75 7.36
CA PRO A 16 1.57 20.78 6.03
C PRO A 16 2.16 19.44 5.61
N THR A 17 2.33 18.50 6.55
CA THR A 17 3.00 17.22 6.31
C THR A 17 2.03 16.06 6.48
N ILE A 18 2.02 15.15 5.50
CA ILE A 18 1.27 13.90 5.56
C ILE A 18 2.17 12.83 6.16
N HIS A 19 1.69 12.20 7.23
CA HIS A 19 2.38 11.10 7.91
C HIS A 19 1.80 9.77 7.44
N LEU A 20 2.59 8.97 6.74
CA LEU A 20 2.20 7.60 6.40
C LEU A 20 2.96 6.64 7.32
N ARG A 21 2.23 5.97 8.21
CA ARG A 21 2.81 4.88 8.99
C ARG A 21 3.06 3.67 8.08
N PRO A 22 4.17 2.95 8.29
CA PRO A 22 4.62 1.80 7.53
C PRO A 22 3.83 0.55 7.90
N TYR A 23 2.63 0.69 8.46
CA TYR A 23 1.80 -0.46 8.81
C TYR A 23 1.22 -1.18 7.58
N LYS A 24 1.29 -0.54 6.40
CA LYS A 24 0.88 -1.12 5.10
C LYS A 24 1.90 -0.84 3.99
N PRO A 25 3.21 -1.06 4.20
CA PRO A 25 4.16 -0.69 3.20
C PRO A 25 4.15 -1.73 2.09
N VAL A 26 4.56 -1.25 0.95
CA VAL A 26 4.66 -1.94 -0.32
C VAL A 26 5.53 -3.21 -0.26
N LEU A 27 6.47 -3.25 0.70
CA LEU A 27 7.51 -4.27 0.87
C LEU A 27 7.07 -5.51 1.66
N ARG A 28 5.80 -5.61 2.08
CA ARG A 28 5.26 -6.56 3.10
C ARG A 28 5.37 -8.07 2.80
N ARG A 29 5.95 -8.48 1.66
CA ARG A 29 6.30 -9.85 1.27
C ARG A 29 6.89 -9.92 -0.14
N SER A 30 6.70 -8.84 -0.90
CA SER A 30 6.77 -8.87 -2.35
C SER A 30 8.17 -8.71 -2.95
N TRP A 31 9.20 -8.60 -2.12
CA TRP A 31 10.60 -8.58 -2.57
C TRP A 31 11.34 -9.72 -1.85
N ASP A 32 11.95 -10.62 -2.61
CA ASP A 32 12.89 -11.60 -2.07
C ASP A 32 14.32 -11.07 -2.17
N SER A 33 14.95 -10.89 -1.01
CA SER A 33 16.35 -10.43 -0.91
C SER A 33 17.34 -11.46 -1.45
N LYS A 34 17.01 -12.77 -1.41
CA LYS A 34 17.90 -13.82 -1.90
C LYS A 34 17.90 -13.88 -3.43
N SER A 35 16.73 -13.96 -4.04
CA SER A 35 16.61 -14.02 -5.50
C SER A 35 16.68 -12.65 -6.17
N ARG A 36 16.62 -11.54 -5.41
CA ARG A 36 16.49 -10.16 -5.90
C ARG A 36 15.34 -9.99 -6.91
N LYS A 37 14.18 -10.57 -6.59
CA LYS A 37 12.99 -10.51 -7.45
C LYS A 37 11.78 -9.98 -6.70
N TRP A 38 10.93 -9.29 -7.46
CA TRP A 38 9.61 -8.92 -7.00
C TRP A 38 8.62 -10.06 -7.22
N GLU A 39 7.88 -10.45 -6.18
CA GLU A 39 6.86 -11.51 -6.23
C GLU A 39 5.47 -10.97 -6.62
N LEU A 40 5.18 -9.69 -6.34
CA LEU A 40 3.90 -9.06 -6.67
C LEU A 40 4.08 -7.80 -7.51
N ALA A 41 3.54 -7.80 -8.72
CA ALA A 41 3.61 -6.67 -9.65
C ALA A 41 3.06 -5.36 -9.05
N HIS A 42 1.93 -5.42 -8.33
CA HIS A 42 1.35 -4.24 -7.68
C HIS A 42 2.25 -3.66 -6.60
N SER A 43 3.01 -4.50 -5.89
CA SER A 43 3.98 -4.01 -4.92
C SER A 43 5.15 -3.34 -5.63
N GLN A 44 5.72 -3.97 -6.64
CA GLN A 44 6.78 -3.33 -7.42
C GLN A 44 6.34 -1.96 -7.99
N ALA A 45 5.10 -1.87 -8.50
CA ALA A 45 4.53 -0.62 -9.00
C ALA A 45 4.34 0.44 -7.90
N ARG A 46 3.88 0.08 -6.70
CA ARG A 46 3.79 1.04 -5.60
C ARG A 46 5.17 1.49 -5.11
N TYR A 47 6.17 0.64 -5.22
CA TYR A 47 7.55 0.95 -4.84
C TYR A 47 8.17 1.89 -5.87
N PHE A 48 7.92 1.65 -7.16
CA PHE A 48 8.22 2.58 -8.23
C PHE A 48 7.65 3.97 -7.94
N ILE A 49 6.35 4.07 -7.62
CA ILE A 49 5.71 5.36 -7.31
C ILE A 49 6.38 6.03 -6.11
N LEU A 50 6.64 5.29 -5.03
CA LEU A 50 7.33 5.83 -3.86
C LEU A 50 8.70 6.44 -4.23
N LEU A 51 9.49 5.74 -5.06
CA LEU A 51 10.79 6.22 -5.51
C LEU A 51 10.68 7.43 -6.45
N VAL A 52 9.65 7.50 -7.28
CA VAL A 52 9.36 8.70 -8.07
C VAL A 52 9.10 9.90 -7.16
N LEU A 53 8.33 9.73 -6.08
CA LEU A 53 8.06 10.80 -5.13
C LEU A 53 9.31 11.21 -4.33
N ILE A 54 10.20 10.26 -4.01
CA ILE A 54 11.49 10.54 -3.36
C ILE A 54 12.45 11.27 -4.31
N SER A 55 12.40 10.96 -5.60
CA SER A 55 13.22 11.63 -6.62
C SER A 55 12.76 13.07 -6.92
N ALA A 56 11.59 13.48 -6.41
CA ALA A 56 11.12 14.84 -6.56
C ALA A 56 12.03 15.82 -5.79
N GLU A 57 12.23 16.99 -6.38
CA GLU A 57 13.09 18.04 -5.83
C GLU A 57 12.62 18.54 -4.45
N ASP A 58 13.52 19.25 -3.76
CA ASP A 58 13.21 20.01 -2.53
C ASP A 58 12.66 19.16 -1.37
N GLY A 59 13.14 17.92 -1.25
CA GLY A 59 12.82 17.04 -0.12
C GLY A 59 11.33 16.74 0.03
N PHE A 60 10.58 16.69 -1.08
CA PHE A 60 9.12 16.49 -1.08
C PHE A 60 8.68 15.26 -0.26
N THR A 61 9.43 14.16 -0.36
CA THR A 61 9.20 12.93 0.40
C THR A 61 10.46 12.56 1.19
N THR A 62 10.32 12.39 2.51
CA THR A 62 11.42 11.99 3.40
C THR A 62 10.99 10.89 4.36
N PHE A 63 11.96 10.28 5.03
CA PHE A 63 11.75 9.27 6.06
C PHE A 63 12.20 9.82 7.40
N SER A 64 11.42 9.58 8.45
CA SER A 64 11.76 9.94 9.82
C SER A 64 11.50 8.75 10.74
N SER A 65 12.33 8.60 11.76
CA SER A 65 12.19 7.62 12.82
C SER A 65 12.79 8.21 14.08
N SER A 66 12.08 8.09 15.20
CA SER A 66 12.54 8.55 16.50
C SER A 66 13.20 7.44 17.33
N LEU A 67 12.98 6.17 16.95
CA LEU A 67 13.51 5.01 17.66
C LEU A 67 14.77 4.43 17.01
N PRO A 68 15.75 3.96 17.79
CA PRO A 68 16.96 3.34 17.26
C PRO A 68 16.70 2.08 16.41
N ASP A 69 15.61 1.36 16.69
CA ASP A 69 15.24 0.11 16.02
C ASP A 69 14.38 0.33 14.76
N ILE A 70 14.08 1.59 14.45
CA ILE A 70 13.32 2.07 13.29
C ILE A 70 11.86 1.56 13.26
N SER A 71 11.36 1.00 14.37
CA SER A 71 9.98 0.45 14.43
C SER A 71 8.88 1.50 14.23
N ASP A 72 9.19 2.77 14.43
CA ASP A 72 8.29 3.90 14.24
C ASP A 72 8.51 4.66 12.92
N LEU A 73 9.28 4.08 11.99
CA LEU A 73 9.57 4.65 10.67
C LEU A 73 8.32 5.32 10.12
N THR A 74 8.40 6.54 9.63
CA THR A 74 7.25 7.28 9.10
C THR A 74 7.68 7.96 7.82
N ILE A 75 6.84 7.86 6.78
CA ILE A 75 7.05 8.59 5.52
C ILE A 75 6.39 9.96 5.68
N LEU A 76 7.17 11.00 5.47
CA LEU A 76 6.75 12.39 5.53
C LEU A 76 6.62 12.92 4.10
N ILE A 77 5.44 13.43 3.75
CA ILE A 77 5.19 14.06 2.45
C ILE A 77 4.73 15.50 2.68
N ASP A 78 5.43 16.48 2.11
CA ASP A 78 5.03 17.89 2.21
C ASP A 78 3.87 18.19 1.25
N ARG A 79 2.68 18.38 1.82
CA ARG A 79 1.44 18.64 1.10
C ARG A 79 1.48 19.92 0.28
N ARG A 80 2.23 20.94 0.71
CA ARG A 80 2.35 22.21 -0.02
C ARG A 80 3.08 22.02 -1.34
N LYS A 81 4.03 21.07 -1.36
CA LYS A 81 4.87 20.73 -2.51
C LYS A 81 4.24 19.70 -3.45
N THR A 82 3.09 19.12 -3.10
CA THR A 82 2.41 18.09 -3.91
C THR A 82 2.10 18.55 -5.33
N LEU A 83 1.53 19.75 -5.50
CA LEU A 83 1.13 20.24 -6.83
C LEU A 83 2.30 20.75 -7.67
N ILE A 84 3.41 21.10 -7.03
CA ILE A 84 4.57 21.72 -7.68
C ILE A 84 5.60 20.62 -7.99
N HIS A 85 6.20 20.02 -6.97
CA HIS A 85 7.27 19.04 -7.14
C HIS A 85 6.72 17.62 -7.34
N GLY A 86 5.72 17.22 -6.53
CA GLY A 86 5.14 15.88 -6.63
C GLY A 86 4.47 15.60 -7.97
N ARG A 87 3.61 16.52 -8.43
CA ARG A 87 2.94 16.42 -9.74
C ARG A 87 3.93 16.42 -10.89
N LYS A 88 4.94 17.30 -10.87
CA LYS A 88 5.97 17.37 -11.92
C LYS A 88 6.71 16.03 -12.06
N ALA A 89 7.17 15.46 -10.94
CA ALA A 89 7.86 14.16 -10.93
C ALA A 89 6.97 13.02 -11.47
N VAL A 90 5.70 12.96 -11.03
CA VAL A 90 4.75 11.95 -11.50
C VAL A 90 4.47 12.09 -13.00
N VAL A 91 4.24 13.30 -13.48
CA VAL A 91 3.99 13.57 -14.91
C VAL A 91 5.17 13.11 -15.75
N GLU A 92 6.40 13.47 -15.38
CA GLU A 92 7.58 13.09 -16.14
C GLU A 92 7.71 11.57 -16.31
N TYR A 93 7.59 10.81 -15.21
CA TYR A 93 7.70 9.36 -15.27
C TYR A 93 6.52 8.69 -15.99
N LEU A 94 5.29 9.16 -15.78
CA LEU A 94 4.12 8.63 -16.48
C LEU A 94 4.20 8.89 -17.99
N THR A 95 4.66 10.08 -18.41
CA THR A 95 4.86 10.40 -19.82
C THR A 95 5.88 9.45 -20.45
N LYS A 96 7.04 9.22 -19.82
CA LYS A 96 8.04 8.27 -20.32
C LYS A 96 7.49 6.84 -20.43
N LEU A 97 6.82 6.35 -19.37
CA LEU A 97 6.21 5.02 -19.38
C LEU A 97 5.16 4.89 -20.49
N HIS A 98 4.33 5.91 -20.68
CA HIS A 98 3.31 5.91 -21.72
C HIS A 98 3.92 5.89 -23.12
N ILE A 99 4.93 6.74 -23.38
CA ILE A 99 5.63 6.77 -24.67
C ILE A 99 6.22 5.39 -24.98
N TYR A 100 7.05 4.83 -24.08
CA TYR A 100 7.70 3.54 -24.31
C TYR A 100 6.70 2.41 -24.52
N LYS A 101 5.58 2.42 -23.79
CA LYS A 101 4.50 1.45 -24.00
C LYS A 101 3.85 1.63 -25.37
N SER A 102 3.53 2.85 -25.77
CA SER A 102 2.82 3.14 -27.03
C SER A 102 3.65 2.85 -28.27
N ILE A 103 4.97 3.05 -28.22
CA ILE A 103 5.87 2.71 -29.33
C ILE A 103 6.44 1.29 -29.23
N SER A 104 6.02 0.51 -28.22
CA SER A 104 6.54 -0.83 -27.93
C SER A 104 8.07 -0.89 -27.76
N ASP A 105 8.70 0.15 -27.22
CA ASP A 105 10.14 0.16 -26.91
C ASP A 105 10.39 -0.62 -25.59
N VAL A 106 10.44 -1.94 -25.73
CA VAL A 106 10.66 -2.88 -24.62
C VAL A 106 11.99 -2.62 -23.94
N ARG A 107 13.03 -2.24 -24.69
CA ARG A 107 14.39 -2.05 -24.13
C ARG A 107 14.41 -0.85 -23.20
N ALA A 108 14.02 0.33 -23.68
CA ALA A 108 14.04 1.55 -22.88
C ALA A 108 13.01 1.51 -21.74
N GLY A 109 11.82 0.96 -21.99
CA GLY A 109 10.78 0.78 -20.97
C GLY A 109 11.21 -0.13 -19.83
N SER A 110 11.82 -1.28 -20.15
CA SER A 110 12.31 -2.23 -19.14
C SER A 110 13.49 -1.65 -18.36
N GLU A 111 14.42 -0.97 -19.02
CA GLU A 111 15.56 -0.34 -18.36
C GLU A 111 15.11 0.74 -17.38
N LEU A 112 14.20 1.64 -17.80
CA LEU A 112 13.62 2.66 -16.93
C LEU A 112 12.97 2.03 -15.70
N TYR A 113 12.09 1.04 -15.90
CA TYR A 113 11.34 0.43 -14.80
C TYR A 113 12.24 -0.36 -13.84
N ASN A 114 13.19 -1.14 -14.36
CA ASN A 114 14.12 -1.94 -13.55
C ASN A 114 15.11 -1.07 -12.79
N ARG A 115 15.66 -0.02 -13.42
CA ARG A 115 16.55 0.92 -12.77
C ARG A 115 15.84 1.64 -11.62
N THR A 116 14.62 2.13 -11.87
CA THR A 116 13.85 2.80 -10.83
C THR A 116 13.44 1.82 -9.73
N THR A 117 13.03 0.58 -10.02
CA THR A 117 12.57 -0.37 -8.99
C THR A 117 13.68 -1.18 -8.31
N LYS A 118 14.94 -0.79 -8.49
CA LYS A 118 16.07 -1.41 -7.79
C LYS A 118 15.99 -1.13 -6.29
N VAL A 119 16.01 -2.20 -5.49
CA VAL A 119 16.01 -2.08 -4.02
C VAL A 119 17.43 -1.75 -3.54
N THR A 120 17.56 -0.68 -2.76
CA THR A 120 18.83 -0.28 -2.13
C THR A 120 18.95 -0.87 -0.73
N ASN A 121 20.17 -0.92 -0.18
CA ASN A 121 20.43 -1.44 1.17
C ASN A 121 19.57 -0.74 2.25
N GLN A 122 19.28 0.55 2.07
CA GLN A 122 18.38 1.29 2.96
C GLN A 122 16.97 0.69 2.99
N PHE A 123 16.41 0.37 1.82
CA PHE A 123 15.08 -0.24 1.73
C PHE A 123 15.07 -1.71 2.14
N GLU A 124 16.21 -2.42 2.03
CA GLU A 124 16.37 -3.75 2.62
C GLU A 124 16.28 -3.69 4.15
N GLY A 125 16.95 -2.73 4.80
CA GLY A 125 16.83 -2.51 6.25
C GLY A 125 15.39 -2.17 6.67
N TYR A 126 14.71 -1.30 5.92
CA TYR A 126 13.29 -1.01 6.18
C TYR A 126 12.40 -2.24 6.03
N ARG A 127 12.70 -3.13 5.07
CA ARG A 127 11.94 -4.38 4.86
C ARG A 127 11.99 -5.28 6.10
N GLU A 128 13.13 -5.39 6.78
CA GLU A 128 13.23 -6.22 7.99
C GLU A 128 12.29 -5.73 9.10
N VAL A 129 12.26 -4.41 9.32
CA VAL A 129 11.34 -3.78 10.27
C VAL A 129 9.89 -4.02 9.88
N VAL A 130 9.56 -3.85 8.59
CA VAL A 130 8.23 -4.11 8.05
C VAL A 130 7.79 -5.55 8.27
N MET A 131 8.69 -6.50 8.10
CA MET A 131 8.41 -7.91 8.31
C MET A 131 8.20 -8.23 9.79
N ARG A 132 8.94 -7.57 10.70
CA ARG A 132 8.76 -7.69 12.16
C ARG A 132 7.41 -7.15 12.63
N LEU A 133 6.94 -6.04 12.07
CA LEU A 133 5.66 -5.40 12.42
C LEU A 133 4.45 -5.95 11.65
N LYS A 134 4.68 -6.99 10.84
CA LYS A 134 3.66 -7.54 9.96
C LYS A 134 2.50 -8.13 10.76
N GLN A 135 1.31 -7.68 10.41
CA GLN A 135 0.07 -8.22 10.95
C GLN A 135 -0.39 -9.48 10.21
N PRO A 136 -1.11 -10.38 10.90
CA PRO A 136 -1.78 -11.49 10.25
C PRO A 136 -2.73 -10.98 9.16
N ARG A 137 -2.94 -11.81 8.13
CA ARG A 137 -3.85 -11.46 7.04
C ARG A 137 -5.28 -11.43 7.58
N THR A 138 -5.97 -10.32 7.39
CA THR A 138 -7.38 -10.19 7.75
C THR A 138 -8.20 -11.22 6.96
N VAL A 139 -9.02 -11.99 7.67
CA VAL A 139 -10.06 -12.84 7.11
C VAL A 139 -11.34 -12.02 7.10
N PHE A 140 -12.07 -12.06 5.99
CA PHE A 140 -13.32 -11.33 5.84
C PHE A 140 -14.48 -12.31 5.89
N VAL A 141 -15.43 -12.01 6.77
CA VAL A 141 -16.73 -12.67 6.78
C VAL A 141 -17.58 -12.07 5.67
N GLN A 142 -18.29 -12.93 4.93
CA GLN A 142 -19.13 -12.53 3.81
C GLN A 142 -20.59 -12.82 4.13
N ALA A 143 -21.48 -11.89 3.82
CA ALA A 143 -22.92 -12.09 3.94
C ALA A 143 -23.43 -13.18 2.98
N ASN A 144 -24.59 -13.75 3.29
CA ASN A 144 -25.32 -14.66 2.41
C ASN A 144 -26.61 -14.00 1.92
N THR A 145 -27.03 -14.35 0.71
CA THR A 145 -28.35 -13.98 0.18
C THR A 145 -29.28 -15.18 0.30
N VAL A 146 -30.46 -15.01 0.88
CA VAL A 146 -31.45 -16.08 1.10
C VAL A 146 -32.77 -15.68 0.44
N LEU A 147 -33.40 -16.60 -0.31
CA LEU A 147 -34.73 -16.38 -0.86
C LEU A 147 -35.78 -16.62 0.22
N SER A 148 -36.60 -15.62 0.50
CA SER A 148 -37.71 -15.73 1.45
C SER A 148 -38.88 -16.51 0.85
N SER A 149 -39.76 -17.02 1.71
CA SER A 149 -40.99 -17.72 1.28
C SER A 149 -41.96 -16.85 0.49
N VAL A 150 -41.82 -15.52 0.58
CA VAL A 150 -42.62 -14.53 -0.17
C VAL A 150 -41.93 -14.06 -1.47
N GLY A 151 -40.83 -14.71 -1.86
CA GLY A 151 -40.11 -14.45 -3.12
C GLY A 151 -39.18 -13.24 -3.10
N SER A 152 -38.94 -12.62 -1.94
CA SER A 152 -37.96 -11.54 -1.77
C SER A 152 -36.57 -12.10 -1.43
N VAL A 153 -35.51 -11.38 -1.80
CA VAL A 153 -34.13 -11.75 -1.42
C VAL A 153 -33.72 -10.99 -0.16
N GLU A 154 -33.30 -11.73 0.87
CA GLU A 154 -32.81 -11.18 2.13
C GLU A 154 -31.28 -11.30 2.22
N LEU A 155 -30.64 -10.25 2.74
CA LEU A 155 -29.20 -10.25 3.03
C LEU A 155 -28.97 -10.63 4.49
N ARG A 156 -28.39 -11.81 4.72
CA ARG A 156 -27.98 -12.27 6.05
C ARG A 156 -26.54 -11.89 6.32
N GLU A 157 -26.36 -10.92 7.21
CA GLU A 157 -25.05 -10.48 7.70
C GLU A 157 -24.60 -11.32 8.91
N TYR A 158 -23.30 -11.32 9.18
CA TYR A 158 -22.67 -12.06 10.26
C TYR A 158 -21.66 -11.15 10.97
N GLU A 159 -21.34 -11.45 12.22
CA GLU A 159 -20.36 -10.69 12.99
C GLU A 159 -18.95 -10.78 12.37
N ASP A 160 -18.12 -9.75 12.54
CA ASP A 160 -16.72 -9.77 12.08
C ASP A 160 -15.78 -10.41 13.11
N LEU A 161 -16.23 -11.52 13.68
CA LEU A 161 -15.48 -12.37 14.59
C LEU A 161 -15.28 -13.75 13.97
N VAL A 162 -14.50 -14.60 14.63
CA VAL A 162 -14.21 -15.96 14.15
C VAL A 162 -15.50 -16.75 14.03
N GLU A 163 -16.43 -16.56 14.96
CA GLU A 163 -17.76 -17.15 15.00
C GLU A 163 -18.61 -16.75 13.79
N GLY A 164 -18.39 -15.55 13.23
CA GLY A 164 -19.05 -15.07 12.02
C GLY A 164 -18.74 -15.88 10.77
N MET A 165 -17.67 -16.68 10.79
CA MET A 165 -17.37 -17.66 9.73
C MET A 165 -18.46 -18.72 9.56
N LYS A 166 -19.44 -18.79 10.50
CA LYS A 166 -20.74 -19.47 10.30
C LYS A 166 -21.40 -19.10 8.96
N SER A 167 -21.06 -17.95 8.39
CA SER A 167 -21.47 -17.57 7.04
C SER A 167 -21.20 -18.62 5.97
N TYR A 168 -20.13 -19.41 6.10
CA TYR A 168 -19.84 -20.50 5.17
C TYR A 168 -20.66 -21.75 5.45
N ALA A 169 -20.89 -22.09 6.73
CA ALA A 169 -21.72 -23.23 7.11
C ALA A 169 -23.18 -23.04 6.68
N GLU A 170 -23.71 -21.82 6.78
CA GLU A 170 -25.07 -21.47 6.36
C GLU A 170 -25.19 -21.18 4.85
N ARG A 171 -24.10 -21.23 4.09
CA ARG A 171 -24.09 -20.90 2.65
C ARG A 171 -24.66 -22.02 1.78
N GLY A 172 -24.69 -23.26 2.28
CA GLY A 172 -25.26 -24.40 1.56
C GLY A 172 -24.64 -24.61 0.17
N VAL A 173 -23.31 -24.58 0.08
CA VAL A 173 -22.57 -25.04 -1.11
C VAL A 173 -22.36 -26.54 -1.01
#